data_AF-R4UXW4-F1
#
_entry.id   AF-R4UXW4-F1
#
_cell.length_a   1.000
_cell.length_b   1.000
_cell.length_c   1.000
_cell.angle_alpha   90.00
_cell.angle_beta   90.00
_cell.angle_gamma   90.00
#
_symmetry.space_group_name_H-M   'P 1'
#
loop_
_entity.id
_entity.type
_entity.pdbx_description
1 polymer ?
#
loop_
_entity_poly.entity_id
_entity_poly.type
_entity_poly.pdbx_seq_one_letter_code
_entity_poly.pdbx_strand_id
1 'polypeptide(L)'
;YDYMEDKSVLGLDTTQNIVAAQIDSNGARLSLSKSGARLIVPELTVDGEKMLYLAVSDTLSDQPHLPPLESALSPVIVIGQCDVSMSSCHHDNILRRPVVVSFRHCASTFPRDNWQFTLYTDEGAGWQKAVTIGEETLNTNMFVQFEQPGKKNDGFGWCHVMTNSLARLMLAGHPRRNSLSASKRVHLAVFGPMEMSSYRRSFELRVYCVPETGAAMESVWKQEDGSRLLCESFDFILNEKGNLCICIEDVIPGFTC
;
A
#
# COMPACT_ATOMS: atom_id res chain seq x y z
N TYR A 1 -20.19 8.41 20.72
CA TYR A 1 -19.84 7.21 21.49
C TYR A 1 -18.33 7.08 21.44
N ASP A 2 -17.66 7.90 22.27
CA ASP A 2 -16.23 7.82 22.54
C ASP A 2 -16.04 6.86 23.69
N TYR A 3 -15.42 5.71 23.42
CA TYR A 3 -14.89 4.81 24.44
C TYR A 3 -13.69 4.08 23.85
N MET A 4 -12.54 4.73 23.90
CA MET A 4 -11.20 4.14 23.85
C MET A 4 -10.22 5.23 24.33
N GLU A 5 -10.32 5.60 25.61
CA GLU A 5 -9.25 6.34 26.29
C GLU A 5 -8.12 5.37 26.65
N ASP A 6 -6.91 5.91 26.62
CA ASP A 6 -5.62 5.24 26.55
C ASP A 6 -5.37 4.17 27.61
N LYS A 7 -5.10 2.94 27.13
CA LYS A 7 -4.04 2.13 27.72
C LYS A 7 -2.85 2.23 26.79
N SER A 8 -1.72 2.68 27.33
CA SER A 8 -0.49 3.00 26.61
C SER A 8 0.04 1.82 25.82
N VAL A 9 -0.40 1.70 24.56
CA VAL A 9 0.24 0.87 23.55
C VAL A 9 1.30 1.74 22.89
N LEU A 10 2.58 1.33 22.98
CA LEU A 10 3.69 2.01 22.32
C LEU A 10 3.38 2.12 20.82
N GLY A 11 3.16 3.35 20.36
CA GLY A 11 2.96 3.69 18.95
C GLY A 11 4.24 4.25 18.37
N LEU A 12 4.81 3.57 17.36
CA LEU A 12 5.93 4.08 16.58
C LEU A 12 5.43 4.50 15.20
N ASP A 13 5.64 5.77 14.85
CA ASP A 13 5.36 6.32 13.52
C ASP A 13 6.66 6.85 12.90
N THR A 14 6.92 6.55 11.63
CA THR A 14 8.14 6.97 10.92
C THR A 14 7.83 7.35 9.47
N THR A 15 8.69 8.20 8.90
CA THR A 15 8.67 8.61 7.50
C THR A 15 9.54 7.73 6.60
N GLN A 16 10.03 6.60 7.13
CA GLN A 16 10.76 5.59 6.37
C GLN A 16 9.77 4.55 5.85
N ASN A 17 10.19 3.72 4.90
CA ASN A 17 9.34 2.62 4.39
C ASN A 17 9.36 1.39 5.32
N ILE A 18 9.99 1.49 6.50
CA ILE A 18 10.14 0.43 7.48
C ILE A 18 10.13 0.99 8.89
N VAL A 19 9.50 0.27 9.82
CA VAL A 19 9.49 0.55 11.25
C VAL A 19 9.66 -0.76 12.01
N ALA A 20 10.47 -0.74 13.06
CA ALA A 20 10.70 -1.92 13.90
C ALA A 20 10.56 -1.55 15.38
N ALA A 21 10.05 -2.47 16.18
CA ALA A 21 9.90 -2.32 17.62
C ALA A 21 10.13 -3.65 18.34
N GLN A 22 10.65 -3.54 19.55
CA GLN A 22 10.63 -4.63 20.53
C GLN A 22 9.23 -4.69 21.14
N ILE A 23 8.56 -5.81 20.98
CA ILE A 23 7.18 -6.04 21.40
C ILE A 23 7.18 -7.11 22.48
N ASP A 24 6.51 -6.81 23.58
CA ASP A 24 6.30 -7.71 24.70
C ASP A 24 4.85 -8.25 24.72
N SER A 25 4.47 -8.87 25.84
CA SER A 25 3.12 -9.40 26.05
C SER A 25 2.00 -8.34 26.07
N ASN A 26 2.31 -7.04 26.17
CA ASN A 26 1.33 -5.95 26.14
C ASN A 26 0.92 -5.57 24.71
N GLY A 27 1.58 -6.12 23.69
CA GLY A 27 1.32 -5.78 22.30
C GLY A 27 1.86 -4.41 21.89
N ALA A 28 1.57 -3.99 20.67
CA ALA A 28 2.10 -2.75 20.09
C ALA A 28 1.28 -2.26 18.90
N ARG A 29 1.54 -1.01 18.49
CA ARG A 29 1.09 -0.48 17.20
C ARG A 29 2.28 0.10 16.44
N LEU A 30 2.45 -0.37 15.22
CA LEU A 30 3.47 0.12 14.29
C LEU A 30 2.75 0.86 13.16
N SER A 31 3.23 2.04 12.80
CA SER A 31 2.65 2.89 11.77
C SER A 31 3.71 3.40 10.80
N LEU A 32 3.36 3.36 9.52
CA LEU A 32 4.06 3.99 8.42
C LEU A 32 3.07 4.96 7.78
N SER A 33 2.82 6.09 8.45
CA SER A 33 1.72 7.00 8.09
C SER A 33 1.82 7.49 6.65
N LYS A 34 3.02 7.86 6.18
CA LYS A 34 3.27 8.31 4.80
C LYS A 34 3.13 7.19 3.77
N SER A 35 3.70 6.01 4.06
CA SER A 35 3.60 4.86 3.15
C SER A 35 2.22 4.19 3.17
N GLY A 36 1.36 4.55 4.13
CA GLY A 36 -0.04 4.12 4.22
C GLY A 36 -0.19 2.70 4.75
N ALA A 37 0.61 2.30 5.73
CA ALA A 37 0.51 0.99 6.37
C ALA A 37 0.52 1.08 7.91
N ARG A 38 -0.16 0.14 8.57
CA ARG A 38 -0.18 -0.01 10.02
C ARG A 38 -0.24 -1.48 10.42
N LEU A 39 0.31 -1.81 11.57
CA LEU A 39 0.25 -3.13 12.17
C LEU A 39 -0.19 -2.99 13.63
N ILE A 40 -1.27 -3.68 13.97
CA ILE A 40 -1.76 -3.81 15.33
C ILE A 40 -1.36 -5.19 15.82
N VAL A 41 -0.57 -5.21 16.89
CA VAL A 41 -0.16 -6.43 17.61
C VAL A 41 -0.92 -6.46 18.93
N PRO A 42 -1.95 -7.31 19.07
CA PRO A 42 -2.69 -7.44 20.32
C PRO A 42 -1.83 -7.94 21.50
N GLU A 43 -2.36 -7.78 22.71
CA GLU A 43 -1.79 -8.40 23.91
C GLU A 43 -1.69 -9.92 23.74
N LEU A 44 -0.59 -10.48 24.25
CA LEU A 44 -0.28 -11.92 24.26
C LEU A 44 -0.11 -12.54 22.86
N THR A 45 0.13 -11.72 21.83
CA THR A 45 0.47 -12.22 20.48
C THR A 45 1.84 -12.88 20.43
N VAL A 46 2.80 -12.38 21.20
CA VAL A 46 4.18 -12.89 21.29
C VAL A 46 4.49 -13.44 22.68
N ASP A 47 5.45 -14.36 22.75
CA ASP A 47 6.01 -14.85 24.01
C ASP A 47 7.30 -14.11 24.33
N GLY A 48 7.42 -13.66 25.59
CA GLY A 48 8.58 -12.87 26.01
C GLY A 48 8.65 -11.57 25.23
N GLU A 49 9.79 -11.31 24.63
CA GLU A 49 10.06 -10.11 23.84
C GLU A 49 10.51 -10.50 22.43
N LYS A 50 9.91 -9.90 21.41
CA LYS A 50 10.25 -10.12 20.00
C LYS A 50 10.45 -8.78 19.29
N MET A 51 11.51 -8.65 18.50
CA MET A 51 11.70 -7.50 17.62
C MET A 51 10.94 -7.71 16.32
N LEU A 52 9.77 -7.11 16.16
CA LEU A 52 8.99 -7.17 14.91
C LEU A 52 9.18 -5.91 14.09
N TYR A 53 9.02 -6.04 12.77
CA TYR A 53 9.02 -4.91 11.85
C TYR A 53 7.84 -4.97 10.88
N LEU A 54 7.44 -3.77 10.46
CA LEU A 54 6.50 -3.52 9.36
C LEU A 54 7.26 -2.77 8.27
N ALA A 55 7.18 -3.22 7.03
CA ALA A 55 7.76 -2.54 5.87
C ALA A 55 6.79 -2.47 4.69
N VAL A 56 7.01 -1.50 3.80
CA VAL A 56 6.26 -1.30 2.56
C VAL A 56 7.22 -1.21 1.38
N SER A 57 6.97 -1.96 0.31
CA SER A 57 7.74 -1.92 -0.93
C SER A 57 6.82 -1.69 -2.14
N ASP A 58 7.17 -0.71 -2.96
CA ASP A 58 6.59 -0.45 -4.28
C ASP A 58 7.43 -1.07 -5.42
N THR A 59 8.51 -1.78 -5.09
CA THR A 59 9.41 -2.38 -6.06
C THR A 59 8.72 -3.53 -6.81
N LEU A 60 8.72 -3.48 -8.15
CA LEU A 60 8.06 -4.47 -8.99
C LEU A 60 8.61 -5.89 -8.82
N SER A 61 9.93 -6.04 -8.59
CA SER A 61 10.56 -7.34 -8.38
C SER A 61 10.12 -8.05 -7.10
N ASP A 62 9.52 -7.32 -6.16
CA ASP A 62 9.05 -7.89 -4.91
C ASP A 62 7.66 -8.51 -5.06
N GLN A 63 6.90 -8.14 -6.09
CA GLN A 63 5.52 -8.55 -6.29
C GLN A 63 5.40 -10.03 -6.73
N PRO A 64 4.27 -10.70 -6.43
CA PRO A 64 3.97 -11.99 -7.04
C PRO A 64 3.83 -11.87 -8.56
N HIS A 65 4.11 -12.97 -9.27
CA HIS A 65 3.73 -13.08 -10.67
C HIS A 65 2.21 -13.20 -10.79
N LEU A 66 1.57 -12.10 -11.22
CA LEU A 66 0.13 -12.06 -11.39
C LEU A 66 -0.30 -12.74 -12.71
N PRO A 67 -1.42 -13.49 -12.70
CA PRO A 67 -2.03 -14.01 -13.92
C PRO A 67 -2.41 -12.88 -14.90
N PRO A 68 -2.56 -13.20 -16.20
CA PRO A 68 -3.14 -12.26 -17.14
C PRO A 68 -4.50 -11.74 -16.64
N LEU A 69 -4.76 -10.44 -16.80
CA LEU A 69 -5.97 -9.73 -16.36
C LEU A 69 -6.04 -9.38 -14.86
N GLU A 70 -5.12 -9.89 -14.03
CA GLU A 70 -4.97 -9.42 -12.66
C GLU A 70 -4.04 -8.20 -12.58
N SER A 71 -4.34 -7.36 -11.60
CA SER A 71 -3.65 -6.10 -11.38
C SER A 71 -3.29 -5.95 -9.92
N ALA A 72 -2.07 -5.46 -9.65
CA ALA A 72 -1.67 -5.06 -8.30
C ALA A 72 -2.49 -3.85 -7.84
N LEU A 73 -3.05 -3.93 -6.63
CA LEU A 73 -3.92 -2.91 -6.04
C LEU A 73 -3.33 -2.28 -4.77
N SER A 74 -2.29 -2.87 -4.19
CA SER A 74 -1.53 -2.32 -3.07
C SER A 74 -0.03 -2.47 -3.33
N PRO A 75 0.83 -1.74 -2.60
CA PRO A 75 2.23 -2.14 -2.46
C PRO A 75 2.36 -3.50 -1.75
N VAL A 76 3.58 -4.04 -1.74
CA VAL A 76 3.93 -5.20 -0.92
C VAL A 76 4.10 -4.75 0.53
N ILE A 77 3.38 -5.39 1.44
CA ILE A 77 3.46 -5.14 2.88
C ILE A 77 4.19 -6.31 3.52
N VAL A 78 5.21 -6.03 4.33
CA VAL A 78 6.00 -7.05 5.00
C VAL A 78 5.82 -6.93 6.50
N ILE A 79 5.42 -8.03 7.13
CA ILE A 79 5.43 -8.20 8.57
C ILE A 79 6.48 -9.26 8.88
N GLY A 80 7.51 -8.90 9.63
CA GLY A 80 8.60 -9.82 9.93
C GLY A 80 9.18 -9.65 11.32
N GLN A 81 10.16 -10.49 11.63
CA GLN A 81 10.94 -10.44 12.86
C GLN A 81 12.40 -10.11 12.52
N CYS A 82 13.06 -9.25 13.29
CA CYS A 82 14.45 -8.85 13.05
C CYS A 82 15.47 -9.92 13.48
N ASP A 83 15.04 -10.96 14.20
CA ASP A 83 15.91 -11.95 14.80
C ASP A 83 15.75 -13.32 14.12
N VAL A 84 16.82 -13.76 13.45
CA VAL A 84 16.98 -15.11 12.92
C VAL A 84 18.26 -15.66 13.53
N SER A 85 18.18 -16.23 14.73
CA SER A 85 19.07 -17.37 15.00
C SER A 85 18.85 -18.37 13.87
N MET A 86 19.92 -18.82 13.23
CA MET A 86 19.96 -19.73 12.08
C MET A 86 19.32 -21.11 12.35
N SER A 87 18.03 -21.14 12.66
CA SER A 87 17.17 -22.30 12.59
C SER A 87 15.95 -21.89 11.79
N SER A 88 16.08 -21.98 10.47
CA SER A 88 14.98 -21.88 9.51
C SER A 88 14.00 -23.04 9.74
N CYS A 89 13.21 -22.97 10.81
CA CYS A 89 12.05 -23.81 11.00
C CYS A 89 10.81 -22.97 10.68
N HIS A 90 9.89 -23.53 9.89
CA HIS A 90 8.62 -22.89 9.50
C HIS A 90 7.74 -22.50 10.71
N HIS A 91 8.12 -22.88 11.94
CA HIS A 91 7.39 -22.62 13.17
C HIS A 91 7.58 -21.19 13.71
N ASP A 92 8.69 -20.53 13.37
CA ASP A 92 9.02 -19.20 13.91
C ASP A 92 8.21 -18.04 13.27
N ASN A 93 7.54 -18.32 12.15
CA ASN A 93 6.68 -17.35 11.46
C ASN A 93 5.23 -17.32 11.98
N ILE A 94 4.87 -18.18 12.94
CA ILE A 94 3.49 -18.25 13.46
C ILE A 94 3.40 -17.54 14.82
N LEU A 95 2.43 -16.63 14.92
CA LEU A 95 2.08 -15.88 16.11
C LEU A 95 0.99 -16.60 16.92
N ARG A 96 0.99 -16.43 18.24
CA ARG A 96 -0.01 -17.08 19.12
C ARG A 96 -1.42 -16.54 18.93
N ARG A 97 -1.52 -15.29 18.51
CA ARG A 97 -2.79 -14.59 18.26
C ARG A 97 -2.69 -13.83 16.95
N PRO A 98 -3.82 -13.63 16.25
CA PRO A 98 -3.82 -12.86 15.03
C PRO A 98 -3.37 -11.42 15.28
N VAL A 99 -2.59 -10.91 14.33
CA VAL A 99 -2.33 -9.47 14.17
C VAL A 99 -3.27 -8.91 13.11
N VAL A 100 -3.46 -7.59 13.13
CA VAL A 100 -4.17 -6.89 12.05
C VAL A 100 -3.20 -5.96 11.36
N VAL A 101 -2.83 -6.29 10.14
CA VAL A 101 -2.13 -5.36 9.25
C VAL A 101 -3.16 -4.60 8.44
N SER A 102 -2.97 -3.30 8.28
CA SER A 102 -3.79 -2.50 7.37
C SER A 102 -2.92 -1.73 6.42
N PHE A 103 -3.37 -1.60 5.18
CA PHE A 103 -2.67 -0.87 4.16
C PHE A 103 -3.62 -0.21 3.17
N ARG A 104 -3.17 0.88 2.56
CA ARG A 104 -3.91 1.55 1.49
C ARG A 104 -3.86 0.73 0.21
N HIS A 105 -4.97 0.73 -0.51
CA HIS A 105 -5.07 0.19 -1.87
C HIS A 105 -5.59 1.27 -2.82
N CYS A 106 -5.42 1.08 -4.13
CA CYS A 106 -5.84 2.03 -5.15
C CYS A 106 -7.13 1.61 -5.89
N ALA A 107 -7.76 0.49 -5.54
CA ALA A 107 -9.00 0.08 -6.21
C ALA A 107 -10.10 1.16 -6.09
N SER A 108 -10.77 1.47 -7.20
CA SER A 108 -12.01 2.25 -7.21
C SER A 108 -13.21 1.31 -7.12
N THR A 109 -14.03 1.49 -6.09
CA THR A 109 -15.24 0.69 -5.81
C THR A 109 -16.53 1.51 -5.91
N PHE A 110 -16.43 2.80 -6.24
CA PHE A 110 -17.56 3.72 -6.40
C PHE A 110 -17.62 4.24 -7.85
N PRO A 111 -18.81 4.36 -8.46
CA PRO A 111 -20.13 4.03 -7.92
C PRO A 111 -20.47 2.53 -7.94
N ARG A 112 -19.63 1.70 -8.57
CA ARG A 112 -19.81 0.25 -8.65
C ARG A 112 -18.51 -0.47 -8.36
N ASP A 113 -18.59 -1.48 -7.49
CA ASP A 113 -17.50 -2.41 -7.26
C ASP A 113 -17.49 -3.51 -8.33
N ASN A 114 -16.61 -3.34 -9.31
CA ASN A 114 -16.38 -4.32 -10.37
C ASN A 114 -15.18 -5.25 -10.08
N TRP A 115 -14.57 -5.16 -8.90
CA TRP A 115 -13.36 -5.92 -8.57
C TRP A 115 -13.70 -7.27 -7.95
N GLN A 116 -13.00 -8.30 -8.40
CA GLN A 116 -12.81 -9.52 -7.65
C GLN A 116 -11.42 -9.43 -7.02
N PHE A 117 -11.38 -9.33 -5.70
CA PHE A 117 -10.15 -9.13 -4.94
C PHE A 117 -9.50 -10.47 -4.60
N THR A 118 -8.17 -10.49 -4.62
CA THR A 118 -7.35 -11.63 -4.22
C THR A 118 -6.21 -11.12 -3.33
N LEU A 119 -6.07 -11.71 -2.14
CA LEU A 119 -4.89 -11.51 -1.30
C LEU A 119 -3.83 -12.55 -1.69
N TYR A 120 -2.64 -12.07 -2.01
CA TYR A 120 -1.44 -12.88 -2.16
C TYR A 120 -0.60 -12.82 -0.89
N THR A 121 0.03 -13.94 -0.54
CA THR A 121 0.93 -14.06 0.60
C THR A 121 2.19 -14.82 0.25
N ASP A 122 3.30 -14.47 0.88
CA ASP A 122 4.54 -15.24 0.94
C ASP A 122 4.99 -15.34 2.40
N GLU A 123 4.82 -16.53 2.98
CA GLU A 123 5.17 -16.87 4.37
C GLU A 123 6.57 -17.50 4.48
N GLY A 124 7.40 -17.34 3.44
CA GLY A 124 8.77 -17.88 3.35
C GLY A 124 8.92 -19.06 2.37
N ALA A 125 7.84 -19.47 1.69
CA ALA A 125 7.85 -20.53 0.68
C ALA A 125 7.62 -20.00 -0.75
N GLY A 126 7.62 -18.67 -0.92
CA GLY A 126 7.26 -18.01 -2.16
C GLY A 126 5.79 -17.60 -2.19
N TRP A 127 5.47 -16.78 -3.19
CA TRP A 127 4.14 -16.21 -3.37
C TRP A 127 3.08 -17.24 -3.72
N GLN A 128 1.95 -17.18 -3.01
CA GLN A 128 0.77 -17.98 -3.26
C GLN A 128 -0.51 -17.16 -3.07
N LYS A 129 -1.62 -17.66 -3.63
CA LYS A 129 -2.94 -17.09 -3.40
C LYS A 129 -3.42 -17.48 -1.99
N ALA A 130 -3.57 -16.50 -1.11
CA ALA A 130 -4.05 -16.73 0.26
C ALA A 130 -5.57 -16.90 0.28
N VAL A 131 -6.28 -15.96 -0.35
CA VAL A 131 -7.74 -15.93 -0.37
C VAL A 131 -8.25 -15.07 -1.52
N THR A 132 -9.26 -15.56 -2.24
CA THR A 132 -10.13 -14.74 -3.10
C THR A 132 -11.30 -14.26 -2.25
N ILE A 133 -11.56 -12.95 -2.21
CA ILE A 133 -12.56 -12.39 -1.30
C ILE A 133 -13.97 -12.83 -1.71
N GLY A 134 -14.71 -13.42 -0.76
CA GLY A 134 -16.01 -14.06 -0.99
C GLY A 134 -15.93 -15.56 -1.29
N GLU A 135 -14.73 -16.14 -1.33
CA GLU A 135 -14.49 -17.59 -1.50
C GLU A 135 -13.82 -18.21 -0.25
N GLU A 136 -13.99 -17.57 0.92
CA GLU A 136 -13.45 -18.07 2.18
C GLU A 136 -14.05 -19.44 2.56
N THR A 137 -13.23 -20.28 3.20
CA THR A 137 -13.62 -21.58 3.74
C THR A 137 -13.21 -21.70 5.21
N LEU A 138 -13.58 -22.80 5.87
CA LEU A 138 -13.12 -23.10 7.23
C LEU A 138 -11.59 -23.23 7.36
N ASN A 139 -10.90 -23.46 6.24
CA ASN A 139 -9.44 -23.59 6.19
C ASN A 139 -8.73 -22.29 5.80
N THR A 140 -9.48 -21.19 5.60
CA THR A 140 -8.89 -19.90 5.25
C THR A 140 -8.22 -19.28 6.49
N ASN A 141 -6.92 -19.04 6.39
CA ASN A 141 -6.08 -18.57 7.51
C ASN A 141 -5.85 -17.06 7.55
N MET A 142 -6.38 -16.31 6.57
CA MET A 142 -6.28 -14.85 6.51
C MET A 142 -7.65 -14.26 6.20
N PHE A 143 -8.08 -13.29 7.00
CA PHE A 143 -9.37 -12.63 6.82
C PHE A 143 -9.17 -11.19 6.39
N VAL A 144 -9.88 -10.77 5.34
CA VAL A 144 -9.76 -9.44 4.77
C VAL A 144 -11.03 -8.65 4.98
N GLN A 145 -10.88 -7.42 5.48
CA GLN A 145 -11.96 -6.46 5.62
C GLN A 145 -11.58 -5.17 4.90
N PHE A 146 -12.47 -4.70 4.03
CA PHE A 146 -12.30 -3.42 3.35
C PHE A 146 -13.01 -2.30 4.09
N GLU A 147 -12.33 -1.16 4.17
CA GLU A 147 -12.93 0.10 4.53
C GLU A 147 -13.19 0.91 3.25
N GLN A 148 -14.42 1.40 3.09
CA GLN A 148 -14.79 2.18 1.90
C GLN A 148 -13.98 3.49 1.84
N PRO A 149 -13.45 3.86 0.66
CA PRO A 149 -12.88 5.19 0.45
C PRO A 149 -13.94 6.27 0.73
N GLY A 150 -13.54 7.36 1.37
CA GLY A 150 -14.45 8.48 1.62
C GLY A 150 -13.81 9.60 2.42
N LYS A 151 -14.55 10.73 2.56
CA LYS A 151 -14.06 11.94 3.24
C LYS A 151 -13.59 11.74 4.69
N LYS A 152 -14.03 10.66 5.34
CA LYS A 152 -13.60 10.30 6.71
C LYS A 152 -12.23 9.63 6.78
N ASN A 153 -11.78 9.06 5.67
CA ASN A 153 -10.55 8.27 5.57
C ASN A 153 -9.66 8.88 4.49
N ASP A 154 -9.34 10.17 4.62
CA ASP A 154 -8.46 10.95 3.71
C ASP A 154 -8.67 10.76 2.19
N GLY A 155 -9.81 10.20 1.77
CA GLY A 155 -10.09 9.83 0.38
C GLY A 155 -9.68 8.39 0.00
N PHE A 156 -8.89 7.69 0.81
CA PHE A 156 -8.32 6.39 0.46
C PHE A 156 -9.05 5.21 1.13
N GLY A 157 -9.17 4.09 0.41
CA GLY A 157 -9.63 2.82 1.00
C GLY A 157 -8.54 2.12 1.81
N TRP A 158 -8.93 1.50 2.93
CA TRP A 158 -8.06 0.59 3.67
C TRP A 158 -8.43 -0.87 3.39
N CYS A 159 -7.40 -1.69 3.31
CA CYS A 159 -7.51 -3.15 3.40
C CYS A 159 -6.96 -3.56 4.76
N HIS A 160 -7.77 -4.24 5.57
CA HIS A 160 -7.36 -4.82 6.85
C HIS A 160 -7.24 -6.34 6.68
N VAL A 161 -6.06 -6.88 6.96
CA VAL A 161 -5.81 -8.32 6.92
C VAL A 161 -5.52 -8.80 8.34
N MET A 162 -6.34 -9.71 8.83
CA MET A 162 -6.11 -10.46 10.05
C MET A 162 -5.38 -11.75 9.72
N THR A 163 -4.23 -11.99 10.36
CA THR A 163 -3.38 -13.16 10.10
C THR A 163 -2.61 -13.57 11.36
N ASN A 164 -2.33 -14.86 11.48
CA ASN A 164 -1.42 -15.39 12.52
C ASN A 164 0.03 -15.52 12.00
N SER A 165 0.30 -15.20 10.74
CA SER A 165 1.61 -15.43 10.14
C SER A 165 2.36 -14.12 9.91
N LEU A 166 3.67 -14.15 10.17
CA LEU A 166 4.63 -13.22 9.59
C LEU A 166 4.74 -13.52 8.10
N ALA A 167 4.51 -12.51 7.26
CA ALA A 167 4.33 -12.71 5.83
C ALA A 167 4.61 -11.44 5.04
N ARG A 168 4.85 -11.63 3.74
CA ARG A 168 4.72 -10.58 2.72
C ARG A 168 3.33 -10.69 2.12
N LEU A 169 2.63 -9.57 1.97
CA LEU A 169 1.24 -9.51 1.56
C LEU A 169 1.07 -8.51 0.42
N MET A 170 0.21 -8.84 -0.54
CA MET A 170 -0.19 -7.90 -1.60
C MET A 170 -1.64 -8.14 -1.99
N LEU A 171 -2.41 -7.07 -2.07
CA LEU A 171 -3.74 -7.11 -2.65
C LEU A 171 -3.65 -6.96 -4.17
N ALA A 172 -4.25 -7.91 -4.87
CA ALA A 172 -4.48 -7.86 -6.30
C ALA A 172 -5.98 -7.94 -6.58
N GLY A 173 -6.35 -7.71 -7.84
CA GLY A 173 -7.70 -8.00 -8.28
C GLY A 173 -7.83 -7.99 -9.79
N HIS A 174 -8.95 -8.53 -10.25
CA HIS A 174 -9.35 -8.51 -11.65
C HIS A 174 -10.82 -8.09 -11.75
N PRO A 175 -11.30 -7.71 -12.95
CA PRO A 175 -12.72 -7.49 -13.16
C PRO A 175 -13.54 -8.75 -12.84
N ARG A 176 -14.66 -8.61 -12.11
CA ARG A 176 -15.58 -9.73 -11.78
C ARG A 176 -16.12 -10.46 -13.00
N ARG A 177 -16.20 -9.77 -14.15
CA ARG A 177 -16.62 -10.32 -15.44
C ARG A 177 -15.77 -9.70 -16.53
N ASN A 178 -15.45 -10.46 -17.58
CA ASN A 178 -14.62 -9.99 -18.70
C ASN A 178 -15.21 -8.78 -19.44
N SER A 179 -16.53 -8.62 -19.41
CA SER A 179 -17.25 -7.48 -20.00
C SER A 179 -17.25 -6.21 -19.15
N LEU A 180 -16.85 -6.29 -17.88
CA LEU A 180 -16.76 -5.14 -16.99
C LEU A 180 -15.38 -4.49 -17.10
N SER A 181 -15.35 -3.16 -16.99
CA SER A 181 -14.13 -2.43 -16.70
C SER A 181 -13.97 -2.25 -15.20
N ALA A 182 -12.78 -2.60 -14.70
CA ALA A 182 -12.34 -2.21 -13.38
C ALA A 182 -11.52 -0.91 -13.49
N SER A 183 -11.46 -0.14 -12.41
CA SER A 183 -10.76 1.14 -12.40
C SER A 183 -10.00 1.34 -11.10
N LYS A 184 -8.84 1.98 -11.21
CA LYS A 184 -8.00 2.36 -10.08
C LYS A 184 -8.07 3.86 -9.89
N ARG A 185 -7.94 4.29 -8.64
CA ARG A 185 -7.55 5.64 -8.28
C ARG A 185 -6.07 5.81 -8.58
N VAL A 186 -5.73 6.89 -9.26
CA VAL A 186 -4.34 7.25 -9.56
C VAL A 186 -4.11 8.70 -9.21
N HIS A 187 -2.90 8.99 -8.75
CA HIS A 187 -2.45 10.34 -8.49
C HIS A 187 -1.63 10.80 -9.69
N LEU A 188 -2.09 11.87 -10.34
CA LEU A 188 -1.31 12.61 -11.32
C LEU A 188 -0.61 13.77 -10.63
N ALA A 189 0.71 13.87 -10.80
CA ALA A 189 1.50 14.97 -10.26
C ALA A 189 2.47 15.49 -11.32
N VAL A 190 2.55 16.81 -11.46
CA VAL A 190 3.47 17.47 -12.39
C VAL A 190 4.51 18.23 -11.60
N PHE A 191 5.77 17.87 -11.82
CA PHE A 191 6.92 18.52 -11.23
C PHE A 191 7.70 19.30 -12.26
N GLY A 192 8.35 20.36 -11.80
CA GLY A 192 9.28 21.17 -12.59
C GLY A 192 10.41 21.74 -11.74
N PRO A 193 11.34 22.49 -12.36
CA PRO A 193 12.50 23.05 -11.67
C PRO A 193 12.10 24.05 -10.58
N MET A 194 12.80 23.98 -9.43
CA MET A 194 12.59 24.88 -8.29
C MET A 194 13.07 26.32 -8.56
N GLU A 195 14.18 26.48 -9.29
CA GLU A 195 14.69 27.78 -9.72
C GLU A 195 14.56 27.96 -11.23
N MET A 196 13.93 29.07 -11.62
CA MET A 196 13.92 29.54 -13.01
C MET A 196 15.19 30.37 -13.27
N SER A 197 16.35 29.70 -13.37
CA SER A 197 17.58 30.41 -13.74
C SER A 197 17.45 30.97 -15.17
N SER A 198 17.81 32.25 -15.32
CA SER A 198 17.42 33.13 -16.42
C SER A 198 17.80 32.63 -17.83
N TYR A 199 16.80 32.67 -18.73
CA TYR A 199 16.85 32.79 -20.19
C TYR A 199 17.55 31.73 -21.09
N ARG A 200 18.17 30.65 -20.59
CA ARG A 200 18.84 29.66 -21.47
C ARG A 200 18.80 28.18 -21.04
N ARG A 201 17.75 27.70 -20.37
CA ARG A 201 17.59 26.26 -20.12
C ARG A 201 16.25 25.76 -20.63
N SER A 202 16.25 24.52 -21.12
CA SER A 202 15.04 23.75 -21.39
C SER A 202 14.22 23.65 -20.11
N PHE A 203 12.94 23.96 -20.18
CA PHE A 203 12.00 23.77 -19.09
C PHE A 203 11.48 22.34 -19.12
N GLU A 204 11.96 21.51 -18.21
CA GLU A 204 11.57 20.10 -18.12
C GLU A 204 10.36 19.94 -17.20
N LEU A 205 9.31 19.34 -17.74
CA LEU A 205 8.14 18.91 -16.99
C LEU A 205 8.18 17.39 -16.83
N ARG A 206 8.03 16.91 -15.59
CA ARG A 206 7.89 15.49 -15.30
C ARG A 206 6.49 15.22 -14.81
N VAL A 207 5.76 14.38 -15.54
CA VAL A 207 4.38 14.00 -15.22
C VAL A 207 4.39 12.58 -14.69
N TYR A 208 3.97 12.44 -13.44
CA TYR A 208 3.82 11.16 -12.77
C TYR A 208 2.36 10.72 -12.83
N CYS A 209 2.14 9.45 -13.14
CA CYS A 209 0.84 8.78 -12.99
C CYS A 209 1.07 7.52 -12.16
N VAL A 210 0.81 7.62 -10.86
CA VAL A 210 1.07 6.54 -9.91
C VAL A 210 -0.22 6.06 -9.25
N PRO A 211 -0.31 4.78 -8.83
CA PRO A 211 -1.43 4.33 -8.02
C PRO A 211 -1.61 5.22 -6.79
N GLU A 212 -2.85 5.49 -6.40
CA GLU A 212 -3.14 6.29 -5.21
C GLU A 212 -2.93 5.45 -3.93
N THR A 213 -1.67 5.13 -3.65
CA THR A 213 -1.19 4.45 -2.44
C THR A 213 -0.12 5.30 -1.77
N GLY A 214 -0.03 5.24 -0.44
CA GLY A 214 0.93 6.06 0.31
C GLY A 214 2.37 5.88 -0.18
N ALA A 215 2.79 4.63 -0.35
CA ALA A 215 4.13 4.29 -0.83
C ALA A 215 4.45 4.86 -2.22
N ALA A 216 3.53 4.76 -3.17
CA ALA A 216 3.80 5.22 -4.54
C ALA A 216 3.93 6.76 -4.59
N MET A 217 3.09 7.48 -3.84
CA MET A 217 3.20 8.94 -3.74
C MET A 217 4.49 9.36 -3.01
N GLU A 218 4.84 8.66 -1.93
CA GLU A 218 6.10 8.88 -1.20
C GLU A 218 7.34 8.67 -2.08
N SER A 219 7.32 7.65 -2.93
CA SER A 219 8.37 7.37 -3.91
C SER A 219 8.58 8.55 -4.87
N VAL A 220 7.48 9.12 -5.39
CA VAL A 220 7.53 10.32 -6.25
C VAL A 220 8.09 11.52 -5.49
N TRP A 221 7.62 11.79 -4.27
CA TRP A 221 8.14 12.91 -3.46
C TRP A 221 9.63 12.78 -3.14
N LYS A 222 10.12 11.57 -2.87
CA LYS A 222 11.56 11.31 -2.67
C LYS A 222 12.36 11.52 -3.94
N GLN A 223 11.84 11.10 -5.09
CA GLN A 223 12.51 11.27 -6.38
C GLN A 223 12.59 12.74 -6.81
N GLU A 224 11.58 13.54 -6.45
CA GLU A 224 11.48 14.96 -6.79
C GLU A 224 11.96 15.90 -5.66
N ASP A 225 12.79 15.40 -4.75
CA ASP A 225 13.42 16.25 -3.74
C ASP A 225 14.27 17.34 -4.40
N GLY A 226 14.00 18.60 -4.06
CA GLY A 226 14.60 19.77 -4.72
C GLY A 226 13.89 20.25 -6.00
N SER A 227 12.78 19.63 -6.40
CA SER A 227 11.87 20.12 -7.44
C SER A 227 10.66 20.83 -6.85
N ARG A 228 9.87 21.47 -7.72
CA ARG A 228 8.59 22.10 -7.34
C ARG A 228 7.42 21.30 -7.90
N LEU A 229 6.46 20.93 -7.04
CA LEU A 229 5.14 20.48 -7.46
C LEU A 229 4.38 21.66 -8.08
N LEU A 230 4.01 21.52 -9.35
CA LEU A 230 3.33 22.55 -10.13
C LEU A 230 1.80 22.37 -10.10
N CYS A 231 1.35 21.14 -10.28
CA CYS A 231 -0.06 20.78 -10.15
C CYS A 231 -0.21 19.28 -9.83
N GLU A 232 -1.37 18.94 -9.29
CA GLU A 232 -1.76 17.57 -8.99
C GLU A 232 -3.25 17.36 -9.30
N SER A 233 -3.64 16.11 -9.53
CA SER A 233 -5.05 15.73 -9.71
C SER A 233 -5.74 15.45 -8.38
N PHE A 234 -7.05 15.68 -8.33
CA PHE A 234 -7.93 15.22 -7.26
C PHE A 234 -8.88 14.14 -7.78
N ASP A 235 -9.03 13.05 -7.03
CA ASP A 235 -9.99 11.95 -7.30
C ASP A 235 -9.96 11.40 -8.75
N PHE A 236 -8.76 11.27 -9.35
CA PHE A 236 -8.63 10.79 -10.72
C PHE A 236 -8.78 9.27 -10.78
N ILE A 237 -9.71 8.79 -11.61
CA ILE A 237 -9.98 7.37 -11.81
C ILE A 237 -9.53 6.94 -13.20
N LEU A 238 -8.61 5.99 -13.26
CA LEU A 238 -8.11 5.39 -14.49
C LEU A 238 -8.71 3.99 -14.69
N ASN A 239 -9.25 3.76 -15.89
CA ASN A 239 -9.68 2.44 -16.32
C ASN A 239 -8.46 1.56 -16.61
N GLU A 240 -8.45 0.33 -16.12
CA GLU A 240 -7.33 -0.62 -16.30
C GLU A 240 -7.00 -0.93 -17.77
N LYS A 241 -7.97 -0.76 -18.67
CA LYS A 241 -7.80 -0.96 -20.12
C LYS A 241 -7.76 0.37 -20.89
N GLY A 242 -7.78 1.50 -20.19
CA GLY A 242 -7.78 2.82 -20.78
C GLY A 242 -6.36 3.29 -21.11
N ASN A 243 -6.23 4.06 -22.19
CA ASN A 243 -5.00 4.79 -22.47
C ASN A 243 -4.99 6.10 -21.68
N LEU A 244 -3.82 6.49 -21.17
CA LEU A 244 -3.58 7.83 -20.65
C LEU A 244 -3.04 8.71 -21.79
N CYS A 245 -3.68 9.84 -22.04
CA CYS A 245 -3.23 10.83 -23.00
C CYS A 245 -2.84 12.11 -22.26
N ILE A 246 -1.67 12.67 -22.58
CA ILE A 246 -1.17 13.92 -22.00
C ILE A 246 -0.94 14.88 -23.15
N CYS A 247 -1.60 16.04 -23.10
CA CYS A 247 -1.47 17.11 -24.08
C CYS A 247 -0.99 18.38 -23.38
N ILE A 248 -0.11 19.13 -24.05
CA ILE A 248 0.26 20.48 -23.64
C ILE A 248 -0.41 21.44 -24.61
N GLU A 249 -1.32 22.26 -24.10
CA GLU A 249 -2.11 23.23 -24.87
C GLU A 249 -1.82 24.65 -24.37
N ASP A 250 -2.27 25.66 -25.12
CA ASP A 250 -2.16 27.08 -24.77
C ASP A 250 -0.73 27.56 -24.45
N VAL A 251 0.27 27.03 -25.17
CA VAL A 251 1.68 27.45 -25.05
C VAL A 251 1.82 28.90 -25.52
N ILE A 252 2.19 29.79 -24.59
CA ILE A 252 2.35 31.22 -24.87
C ILE A 252 3.52 31.49 -25.84
N PRO A 253 3.45 32.58 -26.64
CA PRO A 253 4.54 32.95 -27.54
C PRO A 253 5.89 33.07 -26.82
N GLY A 254 6.93 32.46 -27.40
CA GLY A 254 8.28 32.41 -26.82
C GLY A 254 8.65 31.07 -26.18
N PHE A 255 7.68 30.15 -26.04
CA PHE A 255 7.90 28.76 -25.64
C PHE A 255 7.53 27.81 -26.78
N THR A 256 8.22 26.68 -26.85
CA THR A 256 7.96 25.59 -27.80
C THR A 256 8.11 24.26 -27.08
N CYS A 257 7.14 23.36 -27.24
CA CYS A 257 7.19 21.99 -26.73
C CYS A 257 7.99 21.08 -27.66
#